data_AF-A0A5C3KA67-F1
#
_entry.id   AF-A0A5C3KA67-F1
#
_cell.length_a   1.000
_cell.length_b   1.000
_cell.length_c   1.000
_cell.angle_alpha   90.00
_cell.angle_beta   90.00
_cell.angle_gamma   90.00
#
_symmetry.space_group_name_H-M   'P 1'
#
loop_
_entity.id
_entity.type
_entity.pdbx_description
1 polymer ?
#
loop_
_entity_poly.entity_id
_entity_poly.type
_entity_poly.pdbx_seq_one_letter_code
_entity_poly.pdbx_strand_id
1 'polypeptide(L)'
;YKLDELCQKFCNPAPDDGSQPNLVIVALDAQGQPYFKCAFNTQVCEQLNAWLGGFSAILKRMTAYNFKWLIHVMLYYHTKIILSKQGNGVCNMEASREDEVDEAEESSTD
;
A
#
# COMPACT_ATOMS: atom_id res chain seq x y z
N TYR A 1 0.79 22.30 7.14
CA TYR A 1 0.84 20.83 7.33
C TYR A 1 1.88 20.28 6.37
N LYS A 2 2.92 19.60 6.89
CA LYS A 2 3.94 18.99 6.05
C LYS A 2 3.25 17.89 5.24
N LEU A 3 3.30 17.99 3.92
CA LEU A 3 2.71 17.04 3.00
C LEU A 3 3.29 15.65 3.32
N ASP A 4 2.44 14.65 3.48
CA ASP A 4 2.89 13.27 3.64
C ASP A 4 3.36 12.79 2.26
N GLU A 5 4.61 13.11 1.93
CA GLU A 5 5.25 12.79 0.65
C GLU A 5 5.19 11.28 0.36
N LEU A 6 5.21 10.45 1.40
CA LEU A 6 5.04 9.00 1.28
C LEU A 6 3.63 8.67 0.80
N CYS A 7 2.61 9.22 1.47
CA CYS A 7 1.21 9.00 1.09
C CYS A 7 0.93 9.49 -0.35
N GLN A 8 1.45 10.66 -0.74
CA GLN A 8 1.28 11.13 -2.12
C GLN A 8 1.97 10.24 -3.14
N LYS A 9 3.18 9.78 -2.84
CA LYS A 9 3.96 8.94 -3.76
C LYS A 9 3.40 7.53 -3.90
N PHE A 10 2.80 6.99 -2.84
CA PHE A 10 2.49 5.56 -2.75
C PHE A 10 1.00 5.22 -2.62
N CYS A 11 0.15 6.11 -2.11
CA CYS A 11 -1.29 5.85 -2.01
C CYS A 11 -2.10 6.29 -3.24
N ASN A 12 -1.55 7.13 -4.12
CA ASN A 12 -2.25 7.55 -5.34
C ASN A 12 -1.30 7.73 -6.54
N PRO A 13 -0.76 6.64 -7.13
CA PRO A 13 0.09 6.71 -8.31
C PRO A 13 -0.72 6.98 -9.60
N ALA A 14 -1.91 7.56 -9.50
CA ALA A 14 -2.77 7.82 -10.65
C ALA A 14 -2.04 8.75 -11.64
N PRO A 15 -2.14 8.49 -12.96
CA PRO A 15 -1.49 9.36 -13.93
C PRO A 15 -2.17 10.73 -13.90
N ASP A 16 -1.37 11.81 -13.95
CA ASP A 16 -1.85 13.20 -13.96
C ASP A 16 -2.40 13.62 -15.35
N ASP A 17 -3.05 12.67 -16.03
CA ASP A 17 -3.63 12.81 -17.38
C ASP A 17 -5.17 12.75 -17.38
N GLY A 18 -5.79 12.56 -16.20
CA GLY A 18 -7.23 12.48 -16.04
C GLY A 18 -7.85 11.15 -16.48
N SER A 19 -7.05 10.13 -16.81
CA SER A 19 -7.52 8.78 -17.19
C SER A 19 -8.30 8.06 -16.09
N GLN A 20 -8.14 8.50 -14.84
CA GLN A 20 -8.80 7.93 -13.66
C GLN A 20 -9.62 9.00 -12.93
N PRO A 21 -10.87 9.26 -13.35
CA PRO A 21 -11.68 10.39 -12.85
C PRO A 21 -12.07 10.26 -11.36
N ASN A 22 -12.01 9.06 -10.79
CA ASN A 22 -12.22 8.85 -9.34
C ASN A 22 -10.96 9.12 -8.50
N LEU A 23 -9.81 9.32 -9.14
CA LEU A 23 -8.48 9.45 -8.51
C LEU A 23 -7.74 10.72 -8.93
N VAL A 24 -8.27 11.45 -9.92
CA VAL A 24 -7.74 12.71 -10.44
C VAL A 24 -8.89 13.69 -10.59
N ILE A 25 -8.78 14.85 -9.94
CA ILE A 25 -9.72 15.97 -10.05
C ILE A 25 -9.05 17.16 -10.72
N VAL A 26 -9.84 18.00 -11.39
CA VAL A 26 -9.35 19.27 -11.91
C VAL A 26 -9.45 20.32 -10.81
N ALA A 27 -8.33 20.97 -10.49
CA ALA A 27 -8.25 22.09 -9.57
C ALA A 27 -7.77 23.34 -10.31
N LEU A 28 -8.01 24.53 -9.75
CA LEU A 28 -7.50 25.78 -10.30
C LEU A 28 -6.26 26.20 -9.51
N ASP A 29 -5.20 26.59 -10.21
CA ASP A 29 -4.02 27.18 -9.60
C ASP A 29 -4.27 28.64 -9.16
N ALA A 30 -3.24 29.29 -8.60
CA ALA A 30 -3.34 30.67 -8.14
C ALA A 30 -3.60 31.69 -9.28
N GLN A 31 -3.37 31.29 -10.53
CA GLN A 31 -3.57 32.06 -11.74
C GLN A 31 -4.92 31.70 -12.42
N GLY A 32 -5.71 30.82 -11.82
CA GLY A 32 -6.99 30.35 -12.35
C GLY A 32 -6.86 29.37 -13.50
N GLN A 33 -5.68 28.79 -13.75
CA GLN A 33 -5.49 27.76 -14.77
C GLN A 33 -5.85 26.38 -14.21
N PRO A 34 -6.54 25.53 -14.99
CA PRO A 34 -6.86 24.18 -14.56
C PRO A 34 -5.61 23.30 -14.55
N TYR A 35 -5.42 22.55 -13.48
CA TYR A 35 -4.41 21.51 -13.36
C TYR A 35 -5.00 20.24 -12.77
N PHE A 36 -4.41 19.09 -13.11
CA PHE A 36 -4.81 17.81 -12.55
C PHE A 36 -4.20 17.64 -11.16
N LYS A 37 -5.04 17.21 -10.22
CA LYS A 37 -4.65 16.95 -8.84
C LYS A 37 -5.17 15.58 -8.44
N CYS A 38 -4.29 14.80 -7.82
CA CYS A 38 -4.64 13.58 -7.12
C CYS A 38 -5.81 13.78 -6.13
N ALA A 39 -6.86 12.98 -6.28
CA ALA A 39 -7.99 12.91 -5.37
C ALA A 39 -7.70 11.96 -4.21
N PHE A 40 -8.41 12.12 -3.09
CA PHE A 40 -8.34 11.17 -1.99
C PHE A 40 -9.14 9.90 -2.32
N ASN A 41 -8.48 8.74 -2.29
CA ASN A 41 -9.12 7.46 -2.58
C ASN A 41 -9.88 6.93 -1.35
N THR A 42 -11.10 7.43 -1.16
CA THR A 42 -11.97 7.06 -0.03
C THR A 42 -12.20 5.55 0.05
N GLN A 43 -12.41 4.88 -1.10
CA GLN A 43 -12.72 3.44 -1.14
C GLN A 43 -11.54 2.58 -0.63
N VAL A 44 -10.32 2.88 -1.08
CA VAL A 44 -9.13 2.16 -0.61
C VAL A 44 -8.87 2.43 0.87
N CYS A 45 -9.13 3.66 1.33
CA CYS A 45 -9.02 3.98 2.75
C CYS A 45 -10.05 3.23 3.61
N GLU A 46 -11.29 3.10 3.15
CA GLU A 46 -12.32 2.30 3.83
C GLU A 46 -11.93 0.82 3.91
N GLN A 47 -11.43 0.25 2.80
CA GLN A 47 -10.97 -1.13 2.77
C GLN A 47 -9.77 -1.37 3.70
N LEU A 48 -8.80 -0.44 3.72
CA LEU A 48 -7.67 -0.50 4.64
C LEU A 48 -8.15 -0.41 6.10
N ASN A 49 -9.08 0.49 6.41
CA ASN A 49 -9.63 0.63 7.75
C ASN A 49 -10.40 -0.63 8.20
N ALA A 50 -11.16 -1.24 7.30
CA ALA A 50 -11.85 -2.52 7.56
C ALA A 50 -10.83 -3.64 7.87
N TRP A 51 -9.76 -3.73 7.10
CA TRP A 51 -8.67 -4.70 7.33
C TRP A 51 -7.96 -4.47 8.67
N LEU A 52 -7.65 -3.22 9.01
CA LEU A 52 -7.05 -2.83 10.29
C LEU A 52 -7.97 -3.15 11.48
N GLY A 53 -9.29 -3.23 11.27
CA GLY A 53 -10.27 -3.61 12.28
C GLY A 53 -9.95 -4.94 12.97
N GLY A 54 -9.44 -5.92 12.21
CA GLY A 54 -9.01 -7.22 12.73
C GLY A 54 -7.82 -7.14 13.70
N PHE A 55 -7.02 -6.09 13.61
CA PHE A 55 -5.83 -5.86 14.46
C PHE A 55 -6.08 -4.79 15.53
N SER A 56 -7.32 -4.37 15.73
CA SER A 56 -7.65 -3.24 16.61
C SER A 56 -7.14 -3.40 18.04
N ALA A 57 -7.04 -4.63 18.57
CA ALA A 57 -6.54 -4.90 19.92
C ALA A 57 -5.09 -4.42 20.14
N ILE A 58 -4.22 -4.59 19.15
CA ILE A 58 -2.82 -4.14 19.23
C ILE A 58 -2.67 -2.69 18.77
N LEU A 59 -3.40 -2.29 17.73
CA LEU A 59 -3.34 -0.93 17.18
C LEU A 59 -3.82 0.12 18.20
N LYS A 60 -4.86 -0.18 18.99
CA LYS A 60 -5.37 0.72 20.04
C LYS A 60 -4.37 0.98 21.17
N ARG A 61 -3.36 0.12 21.33
CA ARG A 61 -2.31 0.29 22.35
C ARG A 61 -1.15 1.16 21.87
N MET A 62 -1.10 1.50 20.58
CA MET A 62 -0.04 2.31 20.00
C MET A 62 -0.25 3.80 20.26
N THR A 63 0.85 4.54 20.40
CA THR A 63 0.80 6.01 20.32
C THR A 63 0.47 6.42 18.89
N ALA A 64 -0.07 7.63 18.70
CA ALA A 64 -0.31 8.18 17.36
C ALA A 64 0.96 8.20 16.49
N TYR A 65 2.13 8.42 17.10
CA TYR A 65 3.41 8.38 16.40
C TYR A 65 3.75 6.97 15.88
N ASN A 66 3.61 5.94 16.73
CA ASN A 66 3.89 4.56 16.36
C ASN A 66 2.90 4.04 15.32
N PHE A 67 1.63 4.38 15.46
CA PHE A 67 0.60 4.03 14.48
C PHE A 67 0.91 4.65 13.11
N LYS A 68 1.27 5.94 13.07
CA LYS A 68 1.68 6.61 11.82
C LYS A 68 2.88 5.92 11.16
N TRP A 69 3.91 5.60 11.95
CA TRP A 69 5.09 4.89 11.44
C TRP A 69 4.73 3.50 10.90
N LEU A 70 3.87 2.74 11.59
CA LEU A 70 3.41 1.44 11.13
C LEU A 70 2.72 1.54 9.76
N ILE A 71 1.77 2.47 9.61
CA ILE A 71 1.06 2.68 8.35
C ILE A 71 2.02 3.05 7.23
N HIS A 72 3.00 3.94 7.51
CA HIS A 72 4.04 4.30 6.55
C HIS A 72 4.86 3.09 6.08
N VAL A 73 5.30 2.23 7.00
CA VAL A 73 6.06 1.02 6.68
C VAL A 73 5.22 0.03 5.85
N MET A 74 3.97 -0.20 6.25
CA MET A 74 3.05 -1.10 5.52
C MET A 74 2.85 -0.64 4.07
N LEU A 75 2.56 0.65 3.87
CA LEU A 75 2.36 1.23 2.53
C LEU A 75 3.62 1.14 1.67
N TYR A 76 4.80 1.41 2.26
CA TYR A 76 6.09 1.30 1.58
C TYR A 76 6.35 -0.13 1.08
N TYR A 77 6.22 -1.13 1.95
CA TYR A 77 6.43 -2.54 1.57
C TYR A 77 5.40 -3.02 0.55
N HIS A 78 4.12 -2.71 0.76
CA HIS A 78 3.07 -3.04 -0.19
C HIS A 78 3.39 -2.51 -1.58
N THR A 79 3.79 -1.25 -1.68
CA THR A 79 4.13 -0.64 -2.96
C THR A 79 5.34 -1.29 -3.61
N LYS A 80 6.40 -1.61 -2.84
CA LYS A 80 7.56 -2.34 -3.40
C LYS A 80 7.16 -3.70 -3.98
N ILE A 81 6.29 -4.44 -3.29
CA ILE A 81 5.80 -5.75 -3.75
C ILE A 81 4.93 -5.60 -5.00
N ILE A 82 4.04 -4.61 -5.05
CA ILE A 82 3.21 -4.38 -6.23
C ILE A 82 4.06 -3.96 -7.43
N LEU A 83 5.03 -3.05 -7.24
CA LEU A 83 5.95 -2.63 -8.30
C LEU A 83 6.84 -3.77 -8.80
N SER A 84 7.32 -4.65 -7.91
CA SER A 84 8.08 -5.83 -8.34
C SER A 84 7.22 -6.80 -9.13
N LYS A 85 5.95 -6.99 -8.75
CA LYS A 85 4.98 -7.80 -9.51
C LYS A 85 4.65 -7.19 -10.88
N GLN A 86 4.53 -5.86 -10.96
CA GLN A 86 4.26 -5.15 -12.22
C GLN A 86 5.48 -5.16 -13.15
N GLY A 87 6.70 -5.02 -12.61
CA GLY A 87 7.96 -5.16 -13.35
C GLY A 87 8.19 -6.59 -13.86
N ASN A 88 7.79 -7.60 -13.09
CA ASN A 88 7.82 -9.00 -13.51
C ASN A 88 6.63 -9.39 -14.42
N GLY A 89 5.61 -8.55 -14.58
CA GLY A 89 4.51 -8.79 -15.53
C GLY A 89 4.90 -8.68 -17.00
N VAL A 90 6.09 -8.11 -17.28
CA VAL A 90 6.70 -8.09 -18.62
C VAL A 90 7.71 -9.25 -18.80
N CYS A 91 8.06 -9.96 -17.72
CA CYS A 91 8.98 -11.10 -17.74
C CYS A 91 8.34 -12.31 -17.03
N ASN A 92 7.58 -13.08 -17.80
CA ASN A 92 7.00 -14.39 -17.49
C ASN A 92 7.59 -15.18 -16.30
N MET A 93 6.68 -15.77 -15.51
CA MET A 93 6.67 -17.20 -15.18
C MET A 93 8.03 -17.83 -14.81
N GLU A 94 8.52 -17.64 -13.59
CA GLU A 94 9.37 -18.62 -12.86
C GLU A 94 9.84 -18.02 -11.52
N ALA A 95 9.92 -18.89 -10.50
CA ALA A 95 10.31 -18.63 -9.10
C ALA A 95 9.23 -17.92 -8.25
N SER A 96 8.68 -18.50 -7.17
CA SER A 96 9.37 -19.32 -6.17
C SER A 96 8.41 -20.33 -5.53
N ARG A 97 8.69 -21.63 -5.74
CA ARG A 97 8.40 -22.69 -4.77
C ARG A 97 9.66 -22.88 -3.93
N GLU A 98 9.82 -22.12 -2.87
CA GLU A 98 10.77 -22.46 -1.81
C GLU A 98 10.21 -21.91 -0.51
N ASP A 99 9.60 -22.80 0.28
CA ASP A 99 9.53 -22.79 1.74
C ASP A 99 8.75 -24.05 2.16
N GLU A 100 9.30 -25.24 1.87
CA GLU A 100 9.02 -26.44 2.66
C GLU A 100 10.22 -26.63 3.59
N VAL A 101 9.98 -26.47 4.90
CA VAL A 101 10.94 -26.83 5.95
C VAL A 101 10.45 -28.13 6.54
N ASP A 102 11.24 -29.18 6.35
CA ASP A 102 11.09 -30.52 6.93
C ASP A 102 11.07 -30.46 8.46
N GLU A 103 10.06 -31.08 9.08
CA GLU A 103 10.10 -31.52 10.48
C GLU A 103 9.91 -33.05 10.48
N ALA A 104 11.03 -33.78 10.51
CA ALA A 104 11.05 -35.22 10.73
C ALA A 104 11.03 -35.48 12.24
N GLU A 105 9.86 -35.87 12.77
CA GLU A 105 9.79 -36.46 14.11
C GLU A 105 10.23 -37.93 14.09
N GLU A 106 11.19 -38.21 14.95
CA GLU A 106 11.84 -39.48 15.22
C GLU A 106 10.89 -40.41 15.99
N SER A 107 10.33 -41.44 15.34
CA SER A 107 9.56 -42.49 16.02
C SER A 107 10.46 -43.66 16.40
N SER A 108 10.65 -43.78 17.72
CA SER A 108 11.17 -44.89 18.52
C SER A 108 11.20 -46.28 17.84
N THR A 109 12.37 -46.90 17.86
CA THR A 109 12.61 -48.32 17.57
C THR A 109 12.08 -49.21 18.71
N ASP A 110 11.35 -50.27 18.35
CA ASP A 110 11.21 -51.53 19.11
C ASP A 110 12.26 -52.54 18.59
#